data_AF-A0A934FBD0-F1
#
_entry.id   AF-A0A934FBD0-F1
#
_cell.length_a   1.000
_cell.length_b   1.000
_cell.length_c   1.000
_cell.angle_alpha   90.00
_cell.angle_beta   90.00
_cell.angle_gamma   90.00
#
_symmetry.space_group_name_H-M   'P 1'
#
loop_
_entity.id
_entity.type
_entity.pdbx_description
1 polymer ?
#
loop_
_entity_poly.entity_id
_entity_poly.type
_entity_poly.pdbx_seq_one_letter_code
_entity_poly.pdbx_strand_id
1 'polypeptide(L)'
;MLIEVKKIKRPTKCSQKPSHHERPETVSRRTMPNESTLIIKIDSPPGRKIYAGRLKIVEPVFANICFHKRMNRFTLRTKPKVDVQWMLYAIVHNIGKIHAFRRLN
;
A
#
# COMPACT_ATOMS: atom_id res chain seq x y z
N MET A 1 11.12 22.92 -0.95
CA MET A 1 10.42 21.90 -0.15
C MET A 1 11.17 20.57 -0.27
N LEU A 2 12.30 20.48 0.44
CA LEU A 2 12.96 19.21 0.66
C LEU A 2 12.14 18.50 1.75
N ILE A 3 11.46 17.42 1.41
CA ILE A 3 11.00 16.48 2.44
C ILE A 3 12.28 15.83 2.93
N GLU A 4 12.87 16.46 3.94
CA GLU A 4 13.89 15.87 4.78
C GLU A 4 13.42 14.46 5.10
N VAL A 5 14.28 13.47 4.87
CA VAL A 5 14.02 12.07 5.16
C VAL A 5 13.99 11.94 6.68
N LYS A 6 12.96 12.51 7.32
CA LYS A 6 12.66 12.34 8.74
C LYS A 6 12.73 10.86 8.95
N LYS A 7 13.65 10.44 9.82
CA LYS A 7 13.75 9.07 10.31
C LYS A 7 12.35 8.67 10.74
N ILE A 8 11.63 7.94 9.90
CA ILE A 8 10.34 7.34 10.24
C ILE A 8 10.68 6.29 11.29
N LYS A 9 10.76 6.69 12.56
CA LYS A 9 10.68 5.77 13.69
C LYS A 9 9.31 5.12 13.56
N ARG A 10 9.29 3.81 13.25
CA ARG A 10 8.04 3.03 13.25
C ARG A 10 7.38 3.19 14.62
N PRO A 11 6.07 3.52 14.69
CA PRO A 11 5.35 3.44 15.96
C PRO A 11 5.36 1.98 16.43
N THR A 12 5.78 1.74 17.68
CA THR A 12 6.16 0.41 18.18
C THR A 12 5.00 -0.49 18.62
N LYS A 13 3.73 -0.11 18.49
CA LYS A 13 2.61 -1.02 18.84
C LYS A 13 1.36 -0.73 18.01
N CYS A 14 0.98 -1.68 17.16
CA CYS A 14 -0.40 -1.84 16.70
C CYS A 14 -0.62 -3.30 16.29
N SER A 15 -0.63 -4.20 17.28
CA SER A 15 -0.92 -5.61 17.08
C SER A 15 -2.03 -6.03 18.02
N GLN A 16 -3.29 -5.82 17.59
CA GLN A 16 -4.44 -6.65 17.97
C GLN A 16 -5.49 -6.54 16.86
N LYS A 17 -5.72 -7.62 16.11
CA LYS A 17 -6.98 -7.85 15.36
C LYS A 17 -7.41 -9.30 15.59
N PRO A 18 -8.69 -9.59 15.89
CA PRO A 18 -9.16 -10.93 16.23
C PRO A 18 -9.35 -11.84 15.00
N SER A 19 -9.13 -13.14 15.21
CA SER A 19 -9.41 -14.30 14.35
C SER A 19 -10.93 -14.52 14.19
N HIS A 20 -11.52 -15.14 13.17
CA HIS A 20 -11.24 -16.43 12.51
C HIS A 20 -11.91 -16.48 11.13
N HIS A 21 -11.28 -17.10 10.12
CA HIS A 21 -11.94 -17.95 9.13
C HIS A 21 -10.88 -18.76 8.37
N GLU A 22 -10.77 -20.05 8.65
CA GLU A 22 -9.86 -20.96 7.95
C GLU A 22 -10.43 -21.34 6.57
N ARG A 23 -9.56 -21.48 5.55
CA ARG A 23 -9.91 -21.95 4.20
C ARG A 23 -8.87 -22.98 3.70
N PRO A 24 -9.27 -23.92 2.82
CA PRO A 24 -8.77 -25.29 2.81
C PRO A 24 -7.43 -25.48 2.09
N GLU A 25 -6.77 -26.56 2.46
CA GLU A 25 -5.42 -26.96 2.08
C GLU A 25 -5.38 -27.60 0.69
N THR A 26 -4.56 -27.08 -0.24
CA THR A 26 -3.88 -27.81 -1.33
C THR A 26 -3.12 -26.85 -2.27
N VAL A 27 -2.09 -26.15 -1.75
CA VAL A 27 -1.02 -25.53 -2.55
C VAL A 27 0.24 -25.57 -1.67
N SER A 28 1.38 -26.03 -2.21
CA SER A 28 2.70 -26.09 -1.56
C SER A 28 2.90 -24.98 -0.51
N ARG A 29 2.93 -25.37 0.77
CA ARG A 29 2.90 -24.46 1.92
C ARG A 29 4.24 -23.73 2.01
N ARG A 30 4.38 -22.61 1.31
CA ARG A 30 5.38 -21.59 1.66
C ARG A 30 5.04 -21.14 3.08
N THR A 31 5.86 -21.47 4.07
CA THR A 31 5.69 -20.98 5.43
C THR A 31 5.72 -19.45 5.37
N MET A 32 4.59 -18.81 5.67
CA MET A 32 4.52 -17.36 5.65
C MET A 32 5.51 -16.83 6.68
N PRO A 33 6.50 -15.99 6.29
CA PRO A 33 7.45 -15.43 7.23
C PRO A 33 6.67 -14.66 8.31
N ASN A 34 6.97 -14.96 9.58
CA ASN A 34 6.38 -14.24 10.70
C ASN A 34 6.68 -12.73 10.61
N GLU A 35 5.89 -11.91 11.30
CA GLU A 35 6.05 -10.45 11.27
C GLU A 35 7.48 -10.01 11.61
N SER A 36 8.11 -10.68 12.58
CA SER A 36 9.49 -10.41 13.01
C SER A 36 10.53 -10.65 11.90
N THR A 37 10.42 -11.72 11.12
CA THR A 37 11.34 -12.00 10.01
C THR A 37 11.21 -10.99 8.87
N LEU A 38 10.00 -10.48 8.60
CA LEU A 38 9.81 -9.41 7.61
C LEU A 38 10.47 -8.10 8.04
N ILE A 39 10.34 -7.73 9.32
CA ILE A 39 10.99 -6.55 9.88
C ILE A 39 12.51 -6.67 9.76
N ILE A 40 13.09 -7.81 10.13
CA ILE A 40 14.53 -8.08 10.02
C ILE A 40 15.01 -7.92 8.56
N LYS A 41 14.26 -8.46 7.58
CA LYS A 41 14.60 -8.33 6.16
C LYS A 41 14.59 -6.88 5.68
N ILE A 42 13.58 -6.10 6.06
CA ILE A 42 13.48 -4.68 5.69
C ILE A 42 14.59 -3.85 6.34
N ASP A 43 14.99 -4.19 7.57
CA ASP A 43 15.96 -3.42 8.34
C ASP A 43 17.41 -3.65 7.92
N SER A 44 17.68 -4.74 7.20
CA SER A 44 18.97 -5.02 6.57
C SER A 44 19.42 -3.86 5.66
N PRO A 45 20.74 -3.58 5.53
CA PRO A 45 21.25 -2.53 4.64
C PRO A 45 20.73 -2.60 3.19
N PRO A 46 20.71 -3.78 2.52
CA PRO A 46 20.11 -3.88 1.18
C PRO A 46 18.58 -3.73 1.21
N GLY A 47 17.90 -4.29 2.22
CA GLY A 47 16.45 -4.17 2.39
C GLY A 47 16.00 -2.72 2.54
N ARG A 48 16.76 -1.91 3.29
CA ARG A 48 16.47 -0.49 3.49
C ARG A 48 16.61 0.31 2.20
N LYS A 49 17.62 0.02 1.37
CA LYS A 49 17.80 0.65 0.06
C LYS A 49 16.61 0.37 -0.87
N ILE A 50 16.17 -0.88 -0.94
CA ILE A 50 15.01 -1.29 -1.75
C ILE A 50 13.73 -0.65 -1.21
N TYR A 51 13.50 -0.74 0.10
CA TYR A 51 12.29 -0.22 0.75
C TYR A 51 12.19 1.31 0.67
N ALA A 52 13.32 2.02 0.64
CA ALA A 52 13.33 3.47 0.40
C ALA A 52 12.73 3.85 -0.97
N GLY A 53 12.84 2.98 -1.97
CA GLY A 53 12.28 3.19 -3.31
C GLY A 53 10.76 3.15 -3.38
N ARG A 54 10.05 2.64 -2.35
CA ARG A 54 8.60 2.44 -2.39
C ARG A 54 7.80 3.73 -2.61
N LEU A 55 8.29 4.86 -2.10
CA LEU A 55 7.63 6.14 -2.25
C LEU A 55 7.53 6.54 -3.72
N LYS A 56 8.55 6.25 -4.53
CA LYS A 56 8.54 6.56 -5.97
C LYS A 56 7.41 5.86 -6.72
N ILE A 57 7.01 4.68 -6.26
CA ILE A 57 5.93 3.88 -6.86
C ILE A 57 4.56 4.39 -6.39
N VAL A 58 4.49 4.77 -5.12
CA VAL A 58 3.24 5.07 -4.42
C VAL A 58 2.79 6.52 -4.62
N GLU A 59 3.72 7.48 -4.60
CA GLU A 59 3.44 8.92 -4.77
C GLU A 59 2.63 9.26 -6.04
N PRO A 60 2.94 8.71 -7.24
CA PRO A 60 2.18 9.01 -8.45
C PRO A 60 0.71 8.60 -8.38
N VAL A 61 0.40 7.51 -7.67
CA VAL A 61 -0.97 7.03 -7.48
C VAL A 61 -1.75 8.03 -6.61
N PHE A 62 -1.16 8.41 -5.47
CA PHE A 62 -1.75 9.41 -4.57
C PHE A 62 -1.89 10.77 -5.25
N ALA A 63 -0.85 11.24 -5.96
CA ALA A 63 -0.89 12.49 -6.69
C ALA A 63 -2.03 12.52 -7.73
N ASN A 64 -2.20 11.45 -8.52
CA ASN A 64 -3.29 11.38 -9.49
C ASN A 64 -4.67 11.39 -8.82
N ILE A 65 -4.84 10.64 -7.73
CA ILE A 65 -6.11 10.57 -7.01
C ILE A 65 -6.46 11.92 -6.36
N CYS A 66 -5.49 12.58 -5.73
CA CYS A 66 -5.69 13.86 -5.06
C CYS A 66 -5.87 15.02 -6.05
N PHE A 67 -5.00 15.14 -7.06
CA PHE A 67 -5.01 16.30 -7.97
C PHE A 67 -5.98 16.12 -9.14
N HIS A 68 -5.92 14.99 -9.85
CA HIS A 68 -6.75 14.79 -11.05
C HIS A 68 -8.15 14.27 -10.72
N LYS A 69 -8.27 13.42 -9.70
CA LYS A 69 -9.57 12.85 -9.28
C LYS A 69 -10.20 13.59 -8.10
N ARG A 70 -9.51 14.61 -7.54
CA ARG A 70 -10.04 15.52 -6.51
C ARG A 70 -10.54 14.84 -5.23
N MET A 71 -9.99 13.67 -4.88
CA MET A 71 -10.28 13.01 -3.61
C MET A 71 -9.32 13.47 -2.53
N ASN A 72 -9.57 14.67 -2.00
CA ASN A 72 -8.72 15.30 -0.98
C ASN A 72 -9.09 14.85 0.44
N ARG A 73 -10.32 14.35 0.60
CA ARG A 73 -10.89 13.85 1.85
C ARG A 73 -11.83 12.70 1.56
N PHE A 74 -11.96 11.76 2.51
CA PHE A 74 -13.01 10.76 2.46
C PHE A 74 -14.36 11.43 2.71
N THR A 75 -15.35 11.11 1.88
CA THR A 75 -16.71 11.64 2.00
C THR A 75 -17.56 10.76 2.89
N LEU A 76 -17.21 9.48 3.01
CA LEU A 76 -17.89 8.49 3.85
C LEU A 76 -17.18 8.36 5.22
N ARG A 77 -17.92 7.94 6.26
CA ARG A 77 -17.42 7.91 7.65
C ARG A 77 -17.10 6.52 8.18
N THR A 78 -17.89 5.52 7.81
CA THR A 78 -17.71 4.16 8.31
C THR A 78 -16.57 3.47 7.55
N LYS A 79 -15.72 2.72 8.26
CA LYS A 79 -14.61 1.94 7.66
C LYS A 79 -14.99 1.19 6.37
N PRO A 80 -16.03 0.33 6.33
CA PRO A 80 -16.39 -0.40 5.11
C PRO A 80 -16.72 0.52 3.93
N LYS A 81 -17.35 1.67 4.20
CA LYS A 81 -17.71 2.65 3.17
C LYS A 81 -16.47 3.37 2.63
N VAL A 82 -15.56 3.76 3.51
CA VAL A 82 -14.27 4.38 3.14
C VAL A 82 -13.41 3.40 2.34
N ASP A 83 -13.38 2.12 2.71
CA ASP A 83 -12.65 1.07 1.98
C ASP A 83 -13.17 0.94 0.55
N VAL A 84 -14.50 0.91 0.37
CA VAL A 84 -15.13 0.88 -0.97
C VAL A 84 -14.82 2.16 -1.77
N GLN A 85 -14.91 3.34 -1.14
CA GLN A 85 -14.57 4.61 -1.76
C GLN A 85 -13.12 4.61 -2.27
N TRP A 86 -12.17 4.18 -1.42
CA TRP A 86 -10.77 4.08 -1.81
C TRP A 86 -10.55 3.10 -2.97
N MET A 87 -11.19 1.92 -2.91
CA MET A 87 -11.08 0.90 -3.95
C MET A 87 -11.61 1.38 -5.30
N LEU A 88 -12.72 2.11 -5.31
CA LEU A 88 -13.29 2.69 -6.54
C LEU A 88 -12.30 3.66 -7.21
N TYR A 89 -11.69 4.56 -6.43
CA TYR A 89 -10.69 5.51 -6.96
C TYR A 89 -9.43 4.82 -7.45
N ALA A 90 -8.98 3.77 -6.76
CA ALA A 90 -7.85 2.95 -7.20
C ALA A 90 -8.13 2.26 -8.54
N ILE A 91 -9.34 1.72 -8.73
CA ILE A 91 -9.76 1.11 -10.01
C ILE A 91 -9.74 2.15 -11.13
N VAL A 92 -10.31 3.35 -10.90
CA VAL A 92 -10.31 4.44 -11.89
C VAL A 92 -8.88 4.84 -12.28
N HIS A 93 -7.96 4.90 -11.31
CA HIS A 93 -6.55 5.15 -11.60
C HIS A 93 -5.94 4.04 -12.47
N ASN A 94 -6.17 2.77 -12.10
CA ASN A 94 -5.63 1.61 -12.81
C ASN A 94 -6.13 1.52 -14.26
N ILE A 95 -7.41 1.78 -14.50
CA ILE A 95 -7.98 1.83 -15.87
C ILE A 95 -7.30 2.92 -16.69
N GLY A 96 -7.09 4.11 -16.12
CA GLY A 96 -6.36 5.19 -16.78
C GLY A 96 -4.94 4.80 -17.16
N LYS A 97 -4.25 4.03 -16.30
CA LYS A 97 -2.92 3.48 -16.59
C LYS A 97 -2.94 2.49 -17.75
N ILE A 98 -3.92 1.58 -17.80
CA ILE A 98 -4.08 0.61 -18.89
C ILE A 98 -4.35 1.33 -20.22
N HIS A 99 -5.27 2.30 -20.21
CA HIS A 99 -5.59 3.09 -21.41
C HIS A 99 -4.37 3.86 -21.93
N ALA A 100 -3.61 4.50 -21.05
CA ALA A 100 -2.40 5.22 -21.41
C ALA A 100 -1.31 4.28 -21.95
N PHE A 101 -1.16 3.09 -21.37
CA PHE A 101 -0.22 2.08 -21.85
C PHE A 101 -0.54 1.65 -23.28
N ARG A 102 -1.81 1.38 -23.60
CA ARG A 102 -2.25 1.02 -24.96
C ARG A 102 -2.04 2.14 -25.99
N ARG A 103 -2.04 3.41 -25.59
CA ARG A 103 -1.88 4.56 -26.50
C ARG A 103 -0.42 4.83 -26.88
N LEU A 104 0.53 4.32 -26.10
CA LEU A 104 1.96 4.58 -26.29
C LEU A 104 2.68 3.45 -27.05
N ASN A 105 1.94 2.40 -27.44
CA ASN A 105 2.34 1.33 -28.35
C ASN A 105 1.49 1.40 -29.61
#